data_AF-A0A950QNW3-F1
#
_entry.id   AF-A0A950QNW3-F1
#
_cell.length_a   1.000
_cell.length_b   1.000
_cell.length_c   1.000
_cell.angle_alpha   90.00
_cell.angle_beta   90.00
_cell.angle_gamma   90.00
#
_symmetry.space_group_name_H-M   'P 1'
#
loop_
_entity.id
_entity.type
_entity.pdbx_description
1 polymer ?
#
loop_
_entity_poly.entity_id
_entity_poly.type
_entity_poly.pdbx_seq_one_letter_code
_entity_poly.pdbx_strand_id
1 'polypeptide(L)' 'GFLMGRDPQWAVECGAAHGALAMTTPGDTTMATLGEVERLMKGASARVAR' A
#
# COMPACT_ATOMS: atom_id res chain seq x y z
N GLY A 1 5.62 5.81 6.36
CA GLY A 1 6.93 6.03 5.70
C GLY A 1 7.76 7.02 6.49
N PHE A 2 7.54 8.30 6.24
CA PHE A 2 8.39 9.36 6.80
C PHE A 2 8.35 9.49 8.33
N LEU A 3 7.14 9.48 8.92
CA LEU A 3 6.96 9.54 10.37
C LEU A 3 7.53 8.33 11.14
N MET A 4 7.83 7.25 10.41
CA MET A 4 8.43 6.02 10.97
C MET A 4 9.94 5.96 10.68
N GLY A 5 10.57 7.05 10.24
CA GLY A 5 11.99 7.11 9.91
C GLY A 5 12.40 6.31 8.67
N ARG A 6 11.45 5.94 7.79
CA ARG A 6 11.77 5.25 6.52
C ARG A 6 12.30 6.25 5.50
N ASP A 7 13.12 5.73 4.58
CA ASP A 7 13.65 6.47 3.44
C ASP A 7 12.53 7.12 2.58
N PRO A 8 12.76 8.30 1.98
CA PRO A 8 11.79 8.95 1.11
C PRO A 8 11.29 8.06 -0.04
N GLN A 9 12.17 7.28 -0.66
CA GLN A 9 11.78 6.37 -1.75
C GLN A 9 10.78 5.32 -1.25
N TRP A 10 11.06 4.72 -0.08
CA TRP A 10 10.15 3.78 0.55
C TRP A 10 8.79 4.42 0.85
N ALA A 11 8.78 5.68 1.30
CA ALA A 11 7.53 6.38 1.61
C ALA A 11 6.68 6.62 0.36
N VAL A 12 7.30 6.98 -0.76
CA VAL A 12 6.63 7.15 -2.06
C VAL A 12 6.06 5.83 -2.55
N GLU A 13 6.87 4.77 -2.55
CA GLU A 13 6.43 3.43 -2.97
C GLU A 13 5.30 2.89 -2.10
N CYS A 14 5.37 3.09 -0.78
CA CYS A 14 4.32 2.73 0.16
C CYS A 14 3.01 3.47 -0.13
N GLY A 15 3.07 4.77 -0.44
CA GLY A 15 1.89 5.56 -0.80
C GLY A 15 1.27 5.12 -2.12
N ALA A 16 2.09 4.87 -3.14
CA ALA A 16 1.65 4.38 -4.44
C ALA A 16 0.99 3.00 -4.33
N ALA A 17 1.60 2.07 -3.59
CA ALA A 17 1.05 0.74 -3.36
C ALA A 17 -0.28 0.80 -2.57
N HIS A 18 -0.35 1.60 -1.51
CA HIS A 18 -1.60 1.78 -0.77
C HIS A 18 -2.71 2.39 -1.65
N GLY A 19 -2.38 3.40 -2.46
CA GLY A 19 -3.32 4.01 -3.39
C GLY A 19 -3.88 3.01 -4.41
N ALA A 20 -3.01 2.15 -4.97
CA ALA A 20 -3.44 1.09 -5.87
C ALA A 20 -4.39 0.08 -5.18
N LEU A 21 -4.12 -0.32 -3.93
CA LEU A 21 -5.03 -1.19 -3.16
C LEU A 21 -6.36 -0.49 -2.85
N ALA A 22 -6.32 0.79 -2.47
CA ALA A 22 -7.52 1.58 -2.20
C ALA A 22 -8.43 1.69 -3.44
N MET A 23 -7.88 1.82 -4.64
CA MET A 23 -8.66 1.83 -5.90
C MET A 23 -9.42 0.53 -6.17
N THR A 24 -9.11 -0.55 -5.46
CA THR A 24 -9.85 -1.83 -5.56
C THR A 24 -10.95 -1.98 -4.51
N THR A 25 -11.09 -1.02 -3.59
CA THR A 25 -12.08 -1.02 -2.51
C THR A 25 -13.17 0.02 -2.81
N PRO A 26 -14.45 -0.37 -2.83
CA PRO A 26 -15.54 0.60 -2.93
C PRO A 26 -15.65 1.49 -1.69
N GLY A 27 -15.85 2.79 -1.91
CA GLY A 27 -16.02 3.79 -0.84
C GLY A 27 -14.73 4.54 -0.51
N ASP A 28 -14.80 5.38 0.53
CA ASP A 28 -13.72 6.31 0.89
C ASP A 28 -12.73 5.73 1.93
N THR A 29 -13.05 4.58 2.50
CA THR A 29 -12.23 3.89 3.50
C THR A 29 -11.71 2.57 2.96
N THR A 30 -10.52 2.19 3.40
CA THR A 30 -9.88 0.93 3.02
C THR A 30 -9.45 0.14 4.25
N MET A 31 -9.54 -1.18 4.14
CA MET A 31 -9.05 -2.14 5.14
C MET A 31 -7.67 -2.71 4.77
N ALA A 32 -6.98 -2.10 3.79
CA ALA A 32 -5.66 -2.56 3.34
C ALA A 32 -4.65 -2.56 4.50
N THR A 33 -4.04 -3.71 4.74
CA THR A 33 -3.06 -3.92 5.81
C THR A 33 -1.65 -3.54 5.35
N LEU A 34 -0.76 -3.24 6.30
CA LEU A 34 0.65 -2.98 6.00
C LEU A 34 1.31 -4.14 5.24
N GLY A 35 0.95 -5.39 5.59
CA GLY A 35 1.49 -6.58 4.91
C GLY A 35 1.08 -6.67 3.43
N GLU A 36 -0.14 -6.25 3.08
CA GLU A 36 -0.59 -6.19 1.68
C GLU A 36 0.16 -5.11 0.90
N VAL A 37 0.34 -3.93 1.51
CA VAL A 37 1.11 -2.82 0.92
C VAL A 37 2.55 -3.26 0.66
N GLU A 38 3.23 -3.85 1.64
CA GLU A 38 4.61 -4.32 1.50
C GLU A 38 4.76 -5.45 0.48
N ARG A 39 3.75 -6.33 0.35
CA ARG A 39 3.73 -7.36 -0.71
C ARG A 39 3.62 -6.74 -2.09
N LEU A 40 2.76 -5.74 -2.26
CA LEU A 40 2.60 -5.03 -3.53
C LEU A 40 3.87 -4.26 -3.91
N MET A 41 4.52 -3.59 -2.95
CA MET A 41 5.82 -2.94 -3.16
C MET A 41 6.90 -3.92 -3.66
N LYS A 42 6.81 -5.20 -3.29
CA LYS A 42 7.72 -6.27 -3.75
C LYS A 42 7.33 -6.87 -5.10
N GLY A 43 6.35 -6.30 -5.81
CA GLY A 43 5.93 -6.74 -7.15
C GLY A 43 4.77 -7.73 -7.17
N ALA A 44 4.05 -7.93 -6.06
CA ALA A 44 2.81 -8.70 -6.07
C ALA A 44 1.67 -7.96 -6.82
N SER A 45 0.56 -8.62 -7.08
CA SER A 45 -0.63 -7.98 -7.67
C SER A 45 -1.36 -7.11 -6.65
N ALA A 46 -1.95 -5.98 -7.10
CA ALA A 46 -2.78 -5.08 -6.28
C ALA A 46 -4.18 -5.66 -5.97
N ARG A 47 -4.35 -6.99 -6.00
CA ARG A 47 -5.58 -7.65 -5.60
C ARG A 47 -5.58 -7.87 -4.10
N VAL A 48 -6.65 -7.46 -3.42
CA VAL A 48 -6.90 -7.81 -2.01
C VAL A 48 -6.80 -9.33 -1.84
N ALA A 49 -5.93 -9.77 -0.94
CA ALA A 49 -5.83 -11.17 -0.57
C ALA A 49 -6.88 -11.45 0.50
N ARG A 50 -7.80 -12.38 0.23
CA ARG A 50 -8.86 -12.79 1.17
C ARG A 50 -8.47 -14.05 1.90
#